data_AF-A0A081NYJ4-F1
#
_entry.id   AF-A0A081NYJ4-F1
#
_cell.length_a   1.000
_cell.length_b   1.000
_cell.length_c   1.000
_cell.angle_alpha   90.00
_cell.angle_beta   90.00
_cell.angle_gamma   90.00
#
_symmetry.space_group_name_H-M   'P 1'
#
loop_
_entity.id
_entity.type
_entity.pdbx_description
1 polymer ?
#
loop_
_entity_poly.entity_id
_entity_poly.type
_entity_poly.pdbx_seq_one_letter_code
_entity_poly.pdbx_strand_id
1 'polypeptide(L)'
;MSDASKAINELARDRRYSKEEMIKRLEHLITQLELGQQLELHSSLSEEALSMIYSFRKRLAVAPAVQEHLVWRYFKGGVSKSGDSIDAKLFDEMIHEFIDSGSLGVESIIIQVVKSDILTESQLEKAKSVLTSKAFEKEYLACSFRKKIDSGMMLDSGDIHKLLEIRAYSILELAIDKKAVTSDGLNCFVAPGEGTSDKKMKLNLFRKAQLNRTLS
;
A
#
# COMPACT_ATOMS: atom_id res chain seq x y z
N MET A 1 -27.52 -2.81 7.68
CA MET A 1 -26.81 -4.11 7.72
C MET A 1 -27.76 -5.13 7.12
N SER A 2 -27.45 -5.69 5.94
CA SER A 2 -28.35 -6.65 5.28
C SER A 2 -28.43 -7.95 6.08
N ASP A 3 -29.56 -8.64 6.04
CA ASP A 3 -29.75 -9.91 6.75
C ASP A 3 -28.76 -10.99 6.29
N ALA A 4 -28.37 -10.96 5.01
CA ALA A 4 -27.31 -11.82 4.48
C ALA A 4 -25.95 -11.60 5.16
N SER A 5 -25.56 -10.34 5.42
CA SER A 5 -24.27 -10.05 6.06
C SER A 5 -24.24 -10.53 7.52
N LYS A 6 -25.37 -10.42 8.22
CA LYS A 6 -25.53 -11.01 9.56
C LYS A 6 -25.41 -12.53 9.51
N ALA A 7 -26.11 -13.18 8.58
CA ALA A 7 -26.07 -14.63 8.42
C ALA A 7 -24.65 -15.13 8.08
N ILE A 8 -23.91 -14.41 7.23
CA ILE A 8 -22.51 -14.74 6.91
C ILE A 8 -21.62 -14.61 8.16
N ASN A 9 -21.80 -13.54 8.95
CA ASN A 9 -21.05 -13.34 10.20
C ASN A 9 -21.35 -14.43 11.24
N GLU A 10 -22.60 -14.89 11.33
CA GLU A 10 -23.00 -16.01 12.19
C GLU A 10 -22.39 -17.32 11.69
N LEU A 11 -22.45 -17.59 10.39
CA LEU A 11 -21.85 -18.76 9.77
C LEU A 11 -20.35 -18.85 10.03
N ALA A 12 -19.64 -17.72 10.01
CA ALA A 12 -18.21 -17.64 10.29
C ALA A 12 -17.83 -18.10 11.71
N ARG A 13 -18.79 -18.03 12.65
CA ARG A 13 -18.59 -18.44 14.05
C ARG A 13 -19.00 -19.89 14.30
N ASP A 14 -19.73 -20.50 13.38
CA ASP A 14 -20.25 -21.85 13.53
C ASP A 14 -19.21 -22.90 13.06
N ARG A 15 -18.60 -23.58 14.03
CA ARG A 15 -17.58 -24.61 13.79
C ARG A 15 -18.14 -26.00 13.48
N ARG A 16 -19.46 -26.16 13.40
CA ARG A 16 -20.10 -27.47 13.21
C ARG A 16 -20.12 -27.91 11.75
N TYR A 17 -19.99 -26.98 10.82
CA TYR A 17 -20.05 -27.27 9.39
C TYR A 17 -18.71 -27.78 8.87
N SER A 18 -18.77 -28.76 7.98
CA SER A 18 -17.64 -29.11 7.13
C SER A 18 -17.29 -27.97 6.16
N LYS A 19 -16.06 -27.97 5.65
CA LYS A 19 -15.60 -26.96 4.69
C LYS A 19 -16.51 -26.84 3.46
N GLU A 20 -16.93 -27.98 2.91
CA GLU A 20 -17.82 -28.06 1.75
C GLU A 20 -19.20 -27.49 2.04
N GLU A 21 -19.76 -27.72 3.23
CA GLU A 21 -21.04 -27.15 3.66
C GLU A 21 -20.94 -25.64 3.87
N MET A 22 -19.83 -25.15 4.45
CA MET A 22 -19.61 -23.72 4.62
C MET A 22 -19.56 -23.01 3.27
N ILE A 23 -18.84 -23.56 2.29
CA ILE A 23 -18.75 -22.99 0.93
C ILE A 23 -20.14 -22.91 0.30
N LYS A 24 -20.90 -24.01 0.28
CA LYS A 24 -22.24 -24.02 -0.31
C LYS A 24 -23.18 -23.01 0.35
N ARG A 25 -23.11 -22.88 1.67
CA ARG A 25 -23.92 -21.90 2.42
C ARG A 25 -23.50 -20.46 2.10
N LEU A 26 -22.20 -20.19 1.99
CA LEU A 26 -21.70 -18.87 1.60
C LEU A 26 -22.14 -18.50 0.19
N GLU A 27 -21.97 -19.40 -0.78
CA GLU A 27 -22.42 -19.18 -2.16
C GLU A 27 -23.92 -18.92 -2.21
N HIS A 28 -24.71 -19.71 -1.48
CA HIS A 28 -26.14 -19.47 -1.39
C HIS A 28 -26.44 -18.07 -0.84
N LEU A 29 -25.85 -17.69 0.31
CA LEU A 29 -26.10 -16.37 0.91
C LEU A 29 -25.68 -15.20 0.02
N ILE A 30 -24.55 -15.32 -0.69
CA ILE A 30 -24.04 -14.25 -1.57
C ILE A 30 -24.88 -14.15 -2.85
N THR A 31 -25.27 -15.27 -3.44
CA THR A 31 -26.06 -15.28 -4.69
C THR A 31 -27.50 -14.80 -4.53
N GLN A 32 -28.03 -14.78 -3.31
CA GLN A 32 -29.32 -14.15 -3.01
C GLN A 32 -29.26 -12.61 -3.03
N LEU A 33 -28.07 -12.01 -3.07
CA LEU A 33 -27.90 -10.56 -3.09
C LEU A 33 -27.79 -10.04 -4.52
N GLU A 34 -28.34 -8.87 -4.78
CA GLU A 34 -28.10 -8.15 -6.03
C GLU A 34 -26.63 -7.70 -6.12
N LEU A 35 -26.11 -7.51 -7.33
CA LEU A 35 -24.69 -7.18 -7.54
C LEU A 35 -24.23 -5.95 -6.74
N GLY A 36 -25.05 -4.90 -6.66
CA GLY A 36 -24.72 -3.71 -5.85
C GLY A 36 -24.55 -4.05 -4.36
N GLN A 37 -25.43 -4.89 -3.82
CA GLN A 37 -25.34 -5.37 -2.44
C GLN A 37 -24.14 -6.29 -2.22
N GLN A 38 -23.82 -7.14 -3.22
CA GLN A 38 -22.63 -7.99 -3.16
C GLN A 38 -21.35 -7.15 -3.10
N LEU A 39 -21.27 -6.07 -3.89
CA LEU A 39 -20.13 -5.15 -3.87
C LEU A 39 -19.98 -4.44 -2.52
N GLU A 40 -21.08 -4.21 -1.80
CA GLU A 40 -21.06 -3.58 -0.47
C GLU A 40 -20.84 -4.55 0.70
N LEU A 41 -20.89 -5.88 0.48
CA LEU A 41 -20.77 -6.90 1.53
C LEU A 41 -19.57 -6.64 2.44
N HIS A 42 -18.41 -6.37 1.84
CA HIS A 42 -17.13 -6.18 2.53
C HIS A 42 -17.18 -5.11 3.64
N SER A 43 -18.10 -4.14 3.56
CA SER A 43 -18.26 -3.09 4.57
C SER A 43 -18.90 -3.56 5.88
N SER A 44 -19.60 -4.69 5.86
CA SER A 44 -20.46 -5.18 6.95
C SER A 44 -20.10 -6.57 7.48
N LEU A 45 -19.11 -7.22 6.85
CA LEU A 45 -18.57 -8.50 7.30
C LEU A 45 -17.60 -8.31 8.46
N SER A 46 -17.64 -9.26 9.40
CA SER A 46 -16.65 -9.34 10.47
C SER A 46 -15.31 -9.85 9.93
N GLU A 47 -14.25 -9.68 10.72
CA GLU A 47 -12.91 -10.12 10.35
C GLU A 47 -12.82 -11.65 10.21
N GLU A 48 -13.55 -12.37 11.07
CA GLU A 48 -13.67 -13.83 10.97
C GLU A 48 -14.37 -14.25 9.68
N ALA A 49 -15.43 -13.54 9.29
CA ALA A 49 -16.15 -13.80 8.05
C ALA A 49 -15.27 -13.52 6.82
N LEU A 50 -14.54 -12.40 6.82
CA LEU A 50 -13.59 -12.06 5.75
C LEU A 50 -12.47 -13.09 5.64
N SER A 51 -11.90 -13.53 6.77
CA SER A 51 -10.86 -14.56 6.78
C SER A 51 -11.37 -15.90 6.25
N MET A 52 -12.55 -16.33 6.68
CA MET A 52 -13.20 -17.53 6.17
C MET A 52 -13.44 -17.44 4.66
N ILE A 53 -14.04 -16.35 4.18
CA ILE A 53 -14.30 -16.12 2.75
C ILE A 53 -12.99 -16.13 1.96
N TYR A 54 -11.96 -15.42 2.42
CA TYR A 54 -10.66 -15.40 1.77
C TYR A 54 -10.05 -16.81 1.65
N SER A 55 -10.19 -17.65 2.69
CA SER A 55 -9.69 -19.03 2.68
C SER A 55 -10.40 -19.94 1.65
N PHE A 56 -11.61 -19.56 1.22
CA PHE A 56 -12.41 -20.29 0.25
C PHE A 56 -12.50 -19.61 -1.12
N ARG A 57 -11.91 -18.42 -1.29
CA ARG A 57 -12.11 -17.53 -2.46
C ARG A 57 -12.00 -18.22 -3.82
N LYS A 58 -11.00 -19.11 -4.00
CA LYS A 58 -10.78 -19.82 -5.27
C LYS A 58 -11.89 -20.83 -5.62
N ARG A 59 -12.73 -21.19 -4.65
CA ARG A 59 -13.84 -22.12 -4.78
C ARG A 59 -15.21 -21.45 -4.77
N LEU A 60 -15.29 -20.18 -4.35
CA LEU A 60 -16.56 -19.46 -4.26
C LEU A 60 -16.98 -18.97 -5.65
N ALA A 61 -18.18 -19.37 -6.08
CA ALA A 61 -18.80 -18.86 -7.30
C ALA A 61 -19.37 -17.43 -7.10
N VAL A 62 -18.47 -16.45 -6.98
CA VAL A 62 -18.82 -15.02 -6.86
C VAL A 62 -18.29 -14.22 -8.04
N ALA A 63 -18.91 -13.08 -8.35
CA ALA A 63 -18.45 -12.22 -9.43
C ALA A 63 -17.02 -11.71 -9.16
N PRO A 64 -16.13 -11.63 -10.18
CA PRO A 64 -14.73 -11.23 -9.98
C PRO A 64 -14.55 -9.89 -9.25
N ALA A 65 -15.39 -8.90 -9.56
CA ALA A 65 -15.36 -7.60 -8.88
C ALA A 65 -15.66 -7.73 -7.37
N VAL A 66 -16.65 -8.55 -7.00
CA VAL A 66 -17.01 -8.80 -5.60
C VAL A 66 -15.86 -9.51 -4.87
N GLN A 67 -15.24 -10.49 -5.52
CA GLN A 67 -14.07 -11.19 -4.98
C GLN A 67 -12.92 -10.21 -4.73
N GLU A 68 -12.63 -9.31 -5.67
CA GLU A 68 -11.58 -8.30 -5.51
C GLU A 68 -11.84 -7.38 -4.31
N HIS A 69 -13.09 -6.89 -4.13
CA HIS A 69 -13.44 -6.07 -2.98
C HIS A 69 -13.31 -6.80 -1.64
N LEU A 70 -13.68 -8.08 -1.59
CA LEU A 70 -13.55 -8.92 -0.38
C LEU A 70 -12.08 -9.18 -0.04
N VAL A 71 -11.26 -9.53 -1.03
CA VAL A 71 -9.81 -9.75 -0.90
C VAL A 71 -9.12 -8.46 -0.46
N TRP A 72 -9.42 -7.34 -1.10
CA TRP A 72 -8.90 -6.03 -0.72
C TRP A 72 -9.25 -5.69 0.73
N ARG A 73 -10.50 -5.91 1.14
CA ARG A 73 -10.94 -5.61 2.50
C ARG A 73 -10.23 -6.47 3.54
N TYR A 74 -10.06 -7.77 3.25
CA TYR A 74 -9.31 -8.70 4.11
C TYR A 74 -7.89 -8.19 4.36
N PHE A 75 -7.13 -7.90 3.30
CA PHE A 75 -5.75 -7.42 3.45
C PHE A 75 -5.67 -6.04 4.10
N LYS A 76 -6.57 -5.12 3.74
CA LYS A 76 -6.60 -3.79 4.36
C LYS A 76 -6.85 -3.89 5.87
N GLY A 77 -7.75 -4.76 6.30
CA GLY A 77 -7.99 -5.04 7.73
C GLY A 77 -6.75 -5.57 8.44
N GLY A 78 -6.05 -6.53 7.82
CA GLY A 78 -4.79 -7.08 8.34
C GLY A 78 -3.69 -6.03 8.46
N VAL A 79 -3.51 -5.18 7.43
CA VAL A 79 -2.54 -4.09 7.43
C VAL A 79 -2.88 -3.03 8.46
N SER A 80 -4.14 -2.61 8.58
CA SER A 80 -4.57 -1.64 9.59
C SER A 80 -4.31 -2.07 11.04
N LYS A 81 -4.21 -3.38 11.28
CA LYS A 81 -3.87 -3.97 12.59
C LYS A 81 -2.38 -4.15 12.80
N SER A 82 -1.59 -4.08 11.72
CA SER A 82 -0.14 -4.07 11.78
C SER A 82 0.28 -2.71 12.33
N GLY A 83 0.98 -2.70 13.46
CA GLY A 83 1.52 -1.47 14.04
C GLY A 83 2.74 -1.00 13.23
N ASP A 84 3.90 -0.97 13.87
CA ASP A 84 5.14 -0.49 13.25
C ASP A 84 5.77 -1.50 12.25
N SER A 85 5.22 -2.72 12.15
CA SER A 85 5.71 -3.77 11.26
C SER A 85 4.58 -4.65 10.76
N ILE A 86 4.62 -5.04 9.48
CA ILE A 86 3.69 -6.04 8.93
C ILE A 86 4.16 -7.47 9.24
N ASP A 87 3.21 -8.32 9.63
CA ASP A 87 3.45 -9.75 9.79
C ASP A 87 3.92 -10.40 8.48
N ALA A 88 4.94 -11.27 8.57
CA ALA A 88 5.56 -11.89 7.40
C ALA A 88 4.60 -12.79 6.63
N LYS A 89 3.73 -13.52 7.34
CA LYS A 89 2.74 -14.41 6.71
C LYS A 89 1.69 -13.59 5.97
N LEU A 90 1.18 -12.51 6.57
CA LEU A 90 0.24 -11.62 5.89
C LEU A 90 0.85 -11.00 4.62
N PHE A 91 2.09 -10.52 4.71
CA PHE A 91 2.79 -9.97 3.54
C PHE A 91 2.99 -11.01 2.44
N ASP A 92 3.36 -12.24 2.81
CA ASP A 92 3.50 -13.33 1.85
C ASP A 92 2.16 -13.69 1.20
N GLU A 93 1.06 -13.71 1.94
CA GLU A 93 -0.28 -13.90 1.37
C GLU A 93 -0.62 -12.81 0.35
N MET A 94 -0.28 -11.55 0.63
CA MET A 94 -0.49 -10.43 -0.31
C MET A 94 0.31 -10.60 -1.61
N ILE A 95 1.60 -10.97 -1.50
CA ILE A 95 2.46 -11.19 -2.67
C ILE A 95 1.93 -12.36 -3.52
N HIS A 96 1.57 -13.48 -2.91
CA HIS A 96 1.01 -14.62 -3.64
C HIS A 96 -0.32 -14.28 -4.30
N GLU A 97 -1.21 -13.56 -3.62
CA GLU A 97 -2.47 -13.14 -4.22
C GLU A 97 -2.25 -12.22 -5.43
N PHE A 98 -1.31 -11.28 -5.35
CA PHE A 98 -0.99 -10.42 -6.47
C PHE A 98 -0.40 -11.22 -7.65
N ILE A 99 0.52 -12.15 -7.39
CA ILE A 99 1.08 -13.03 -8.44
C ILE A 99 -0.02 -13.85 -9.12
N ASP A 100 -0.93 -14.43 -8.33
CA ASP A 100 -1.97 -15.32 -8.83
C ASP A 100 -3.06 -14.58 -9.62
N SER A 101 -3.43 -13.36 -9.20
CA SER A 101 -4.61 -12.65 -9.70
C SER A 101 -4.32 -11.39 -10.52
N GLY A 102 -3.15 -10.79 -10.35
CA GLY A 102 -2.86 -9.45 -10.88
C GLY A 102 -3.76 -8.35 -10.29
N SER A 103 -4.37 -8.57 -9.11
CA SER A 103 -5.33 -7.62 -8.53
C SER A 103 -4.68 -6.26 -8.24
N LEU A 104 -5.22 -5.23 -8.89
CA LEU A 104 -4.86 -3.82 -8.65
C LEU A 104 -5.22 -3.39 -7.22
N GLY A 105 -6.30 -3.95 -6.68
CA GLY A 105 -6.66 -3.78 -5.27
C GLY A 105 -5.52 -4.21 -4.35
N VAL A 106 -4.99 -5.43 -4.51
CA VAL A 106 -3.88 -5.93 -3.68
C VAL A 106 -2.61 -5.11 -3.88
N GLU A 107 -2.27 -4.76 -5.13
CA GLU A 107 -1.13 -3.88 -5.43
C GLU A 107 -1.24 -2.54 -4.69
N SER A 108 -2.42 -1.92 -4.68
CA SER A 108 -2.64 -0.65 -3.99
C SER A 108 -2.34 -0.73 -2.48
N ILE A 109 -2.63 -1.88 -1.86
CA ILE A 109 -2.34 -2.13 -0.44
C ILE A 109 -0.84 -2.32 -0.25
N ILE A 110 -0.16 -3.09 -1.10
CA ILE A 110 1.30 -3.27 -1.05
C ILE A 110 1.99 -1.90 -1.15
N ILE A 111 1.56 -1.04 -2.08
CA ILE A 111 2.08 0.32 -2.22
C ILE A 111 1.84 1.12 -0.93
N GLN A 112 0.65 1.06 -0.33
CA GLN A 112 0.38 1.73 0.94
C GLN A 112 1.31 1.26 2.07
N VAL A 113 1.59 -0.04 2.12
CA VAL A 113 2.50 -0.64 3.11
C VAL A 113 3.92 -0.14 2.90
N VAL A 114 4.41 -0.03 1.66
CA VAL A 114 5.70 0.59 1.32
C VAL A 114 5.74 2.06 1.76
N LYS A 115 4.67 2.82 1.52
CA LYS A 115 4.57 4.24 1.91
C LYS A 115 4.65 4.46 3.41
N SER A 116 4.21 3.48 4.18
CA SER A 116 4.15 3.55 5.65
C SER A 116 5.47 3.13 6.30
N ASP A 117 6.47 2.71 5.52
CA ASP A 117 7.79 2.28 5.99
C ASP A 117 7.78 1.12 7.00
N ILE A 118 6.71 0.31 7.02
CA ILE A 118 6.55 -0.83 7.94
C ILE A 118 7.11 -2.16 7.38
N LEU A 119 7.82 -2.11 6.25
CA LEU A 119 8.46 -3.27 5.63
C LEU A 119 9.93 -3.40 6.04
N THR A 120 10.30 -4.63 6.39
CA THR A 120 11.71 -5.04 6.44
C THR A 120 12.35 -4.92 5.06
N GLU A 121 13.69 -4.87 5.01
CA GLU A 121 14.44 -4.83 3.75
C GLU A 121 14.15 -6.05 2.88
N SER A 122 14.11 -7.25 3.46
CA SER A 122 13.81 -8.48 2.72
C SER A 122 12.40 -8.49 2.10
N GLN A 123 11.40 -7.96 2.82
CA GLN A 123 10.04 -7.80 2.29
C GLN A 123 10.00 -6.77 1.16
N LEU A 124 10.71 -5.66 1.31
CA LEU A 124 10.78 -4.61 0.29
C LEU A 124 11.41 -5.13 -1.01
N GLU A 125 12.52 -5.87 -0.92
CA GLU A 125 13.16 -6.52 -2.08
C GLU A 125 12.24 -7.56 -2.73
N LYS A 126 11.54 -8.35 -1.90
CA LYS A 126 10.55 -9.32 -2.41
C LYS A 126 9.45 -8.62 -3.19
N ALA A 127 8.89 -7.52 -2.67
CA ALA A 127 7.91 -6.72 -3.42
C ALA A 127 8.50 -6.20 -4.74
N LYS A 128 9.74 -5.69 -4.73
CA LYS A 128 10.39 -5.18 -5.95
C LYS A 128 10.64 -6.24 -7.01
N SER A 129 10.88 -7.49 -6.61
CA SER A 129 11.05 -8.61 -7.55
C SER A 129 9.76 -8.99 -8.30
N VAL A 130 8.59 -8.58 -7.79
CA VAL A 130 7.28 -8.97 -8.31
C VAL A 130 6.52 -7.79 -8.93
N LEU A 131 6.56 -6.61 -8.29
CA LEU A 131 5.82 -5.44 -8.71
C LEU A 131 6.65 -4.54 -9.64
N THR A 132 6.10 -4.24 -10.81
CA THR A 132 6.77 -3.46 -11.87
C THR A 132 6.03 -2.19 -12.27
N SER A 133 4.92 -1.87 -11.59
CA SER A 133 4.15 -0.67 -11.92
C SER A 133 4.92 0.60 -11.59
N LYS A 134 4.76 1.63 -12.42
CA LYS A 134 5.36 2.95 -12.18
C LYS A 134 4.97 3.55 -10.83
N ALA A 135 3.77 3.24 -10.33
CA ALA A 135 3.32 3.71 -9.01
C ALA A 135 4.13 3.04 -7.90
N PHE A 136 4.32 1.72 -7.97
CA PHE A 136 5.16 0.98 -7.03
C PHE A 136 6.62 1.45 -7.07
N GLU A 137 7.20 1.59 -8.27
CA GLU A 137 8.61 1.97 -8.41
C GLU A 137 8.92 3.33 -7.76
N LYS A 138 8.01 4.30 -7.90
CA LYS A 138 8.15 5.60 -7.25
C LYS A 138 8.17 5.50 -5.73
N GLU A 139 7.26 4.73 -5.15
CA GLU A 139 7.15 4.61 -3.69
C GLU A 139 8.28 3.74 -3.12
N TYR A 140 8.72 2.71 -3.85
CA TYR A 140 9.92 1.95 -3.52
C TYR A 140 11.16 2.86 -3.46
N LEU A 141 11.39 3.70 -4.48
CA LEU A 141 12.49 4.65 -4.50
C LEU A 141 12.37 5.69 -3.39
N ALA A 142 11.17 6.22 -3.14
CA ALA A 142 10.95 7.14 -2.03
C ALA A 142 11.29 6.50 -0.67
N CYS A 143 10.88 5.24 -0.46
CA CYS A 143 11.20 4.47 0.75
C CYS A 143 12.71 4.25 0.90
N SER A 144 13.42 3.86 -0.17
CA SER A 144 14.87 3.64 -0.09
C SER A 144 15.64 4.91 0.24
N PHE A 145 15.22 6.07 -0.30
CA PHE A 145 15.79 7.36 0.06
C PHE A 145 15.47 7.78 1.50
N ARG A 146 14.27 7.50 2.02
CA ARG A 146 13.97 7.71 3.46
C ARG A 146 14.90 6.90 4.34
N LYS A 147 15.08 5.60 4.06
CA LYS A 147 16.00 4.73 4.79
C LYS A 147 17.46 5.24 4.71
N LYS A 148 17.90 5.72 3.55
CA LYS A 148 19.22 6.34 3.37
C LYS A 148 19.38 7.58 4.27
N ILE A 149 18.41 8.49 4.28
CA ILE A 149 18.42 9.67 5.15
C ILE A 149 18.42 9.27 6.64
N ASP A 150 17.59 8.32 7.02
CA ASP A 150 17.43 7.89 8.42
C ASP A 150 18.67 7.18 8.98
N SER A 151 19.44 6.52 8.11
CA SER A 151 20.76 5.95 8.45
C SER A 151 21.88 7.00 8.51
N GLY A 152 21.58 8.28 8.31
CA GLY A 152 22.55 9.38 8.37
C GLY A 152 23.37 9.56 7.10
N MET A 153 23.07 8.84 6.01
CA MET A 153 23.74 9.04 4.74
C MET A 153 23.24 10.34 4.07
N MET A 154 24.18 11.06 3.45
CA MET A 154 23.85 12.28 2.71
C MET A 154 23.42 11.95 1.27
N LEU A 155 22.47 12.74 0.76
CA LEU A 155 22.04 12.69 -0.63
C LEU A 155 22.95 13.55 -1.52
N ASP A 156 23.42 12.96 -2.61
CA ASP A 156 24.22 13.63 -3.62
C ASP A 156 23.35 14.26 -4.73
N SER A 157 23.99 14.95 -5.68
CA SER A 157 23.27 15.56 -6.80
C SER A 157 22.48 14.55 -7.63
N GLY A 158 23.00 13.33 -7.84
CA GLY A 158 22.30 12.27 -8.57
C GLY A 158 21.03 11.81 -7.86
N ASP A 159 21.08 11.67 -6.55
CA ASP A 159 19.93 11.35 -5.70
C ASP A 159 18.85 12.43 -5.78
N ILE A 160 19.25 13.71 -5.71
CA ILE A 160 18.31 14.83 -5.81
C ILE A 160 17.61 14.84 -7.18
N HIS A 161 18.34 14.61 -8.28
CA HIS A 161 17.74 14.54 -9.62
C HIS A 161 16.72 13.39 -9.72
N LYS A 162 17.04 12.20 -9.21
CA LYS A 162 16.12 11.06 -9.19
C LYS A 162 14.84 11.39 -8.43
N LEU A 163 14.96 11.98 -7.24
CA LEU A 163 13.83 12.37 -6.40
C LEU A 163 12.96 13.46 -7.05
N LEU A 164 13.58 14.42 -7.75
CA LEU A 164 12.86 15.44 -8.52
C LEU A 164 12.12 14.85 -9.72
N GLU A 165 12.72 13.89 -10.43
CA GLU A 165 12.11 13.21 -11.57
C GLU A 165 10.84 12.46 -11.16
N ILE A 166 10.87 11.74 -10.04
CA ILE A 166 9.71 11.05 -9.50
C ILE A 166 8.75 11.95 -8.72
N ARG A 167 9.09 13.24 -8.57
CA ARG A 167 8.33 14.26 -7.81
C ARG A 167 8.15 13.93 -6.33
N ALA A 168 9.15 13.29 -5.71
CA ALA A 168 9.17 12.94 -4.29
C ALA A 168 9.56 14.13 -3.40
N TYR A 169 8.80 15.23 -3.49
CA TYR A 169 9.13 16.50 -2.83
C TYR A 169 9.16 16.42 -1.31
N SER A 170 8.32 15.59 -0.69
CA SER A 170 8.34 15.40 0.77
C SER A 170 9.63 14.76 1.27
N ILE A 171 10.25 13.88 0.46
CA ILE A 171 11.53 13.24 0.81
C ILE A 171 12.67 14.24 0.68
N LEU A 172 12.63 15.08 -0.36
CA LEU A 172 13.59 16.18 -0.54
C LEU A 172 13.50 17.18 0.63
N GLU A 173 12.29 17.51 1.07
CA GLU A 173 12.06 18.37 2.22
C GLU A 173 12.61 17.75 3.51
N LEU A 174 12.30 16.47 3.76
CA LEU A 174 12.87 15.71 4.88
C LEU A 174 14.40 15.72 4.87
N ALA A 175 15.02 15.49 3.71
CA ALA A 175 16.47 15.47 3.57
C ALA A 175 17.09 16.84 3.92
N ILE A 176 16.50 17.93 3.43
CA ILE A 176 16.97 19.29 3.74
C ILE A 176 16.80 19.59 5.23
N ASP A 177 15.65 19.27 5.81
CA ASP A 177 15.35 19.53 7.23
C ASP A 177 16.29 18.73 8.16
N LYS A 178 16.66 17.51 7.77
CA LYS A 178 17.64 16.66 8.48
C LYS A 178 19.11 16.99 8.15
N LYS A 179 19.39 18.00 7.32
CA LYS A 179 20.73 18.32 6.81
C LYS A 179 21.43 17.13 6.14
N ALA A 180 20.65 16.22 5.55
CA ALA A 180 21.11 15.01 4.89
C ALA A 180 21.31 15.22 3.37
N VAL A 181 21.80 16.40 2.97
CA VAL A 181 22.08 16.72 1.56
C VAL A 181 23.49 17.30 1.46
N THR A 182 24.29 16.78 0.53
CA THR A 182 25.63 17.30 0.25
C THR A 182 25.58 18.73 -0.29
N SER A 183 26.69 19.46 -0.22
CA SER A 183 26.77 20.82 -0.78
C SER A 183 26.46 20.87 -2.27
N ASP A 184 26.92 19.87 -3.04
CA ASP A 184 26.61 19.74 -4.46
C ASP A 184 25.14 19.38 -4.70
N GLY A 185 24.56 18.50 -3.87
CA GLY A 185 23.13 18.20 -3.91
C GLY A 185 22.27 19.42 -3.63
N LEU A 186 22.69 20.30 -2.72
CA LEU A 186 21.98 21.56 -2.45
C LEU A 186 21.93 22.45 -3.69
N ASN A 187 22.92 22.41 -4.58
CA ASN A 187 22.97 23.16 -5.84
C ASN A 187 21.89 22.75 -6.85
N CYS A 188 21.31 21.55 -6.70
CA CYS A 188 20.21 21.10 -7.56
C CYS A 188 18.88 21.79 -7.26
N PHE A 189 18.71 22.41 -6.09
CA PHE A 189 17.51 23.20 -5.79
C PHE A 189 17.66 24.60 -6.38
N VAL A 190 16.99 24.83 -7.52
CA VAL A 190 16.97 26.11 -8.24
C VAL A 190 15.60 26.77 -8.16
N ALA A 191 15.57 28.10 -8.25
CA ALA A 191 14.32 28.85 -8.28
C ALA A 191 13.50 28.45 -9.53
N PRO A 192 12.22 28.05 -9.38
CA PRO A 192 11.42 27.65 -10.53
C PRO A 192 11.04 28.85 -11.39
N GLY A 193 11.25 28.75 -12.71
CA GLY A 193 10.81 29.74 -13.69
C GLY A 193 9.29 29.80 -13.87
N GLU A 194 8.82 30.75 -14.67
CA GLU A 194 7.41 30.81 -15.05
C GLU A 194 6.95 29.56 -15.82
N GLY A 195 5.69 29.16 -15.63
CA GLY A 195 5.13 27.96 -16.27
C GLY A 195 5.62 26.61 -15.74
N THR A 196 6.56 26.58 -14.79
CA THR A 196 7.10 25.32 -14.24
C THR A 196 6.03 24.55 -13.45
N SER A 197 5.91 23.24 -13.71
CA SER A 197 5.07 22.34 -12.90
C SER A 197 5.51 22.30 -11.44
N ASP A 198 4.54 22.15 -10.54
CA ASP A 198 4.76 22.08 -9.08
C ASP A 198 5.53 23.28 -8.51
N LYS A 199 5.39 24.46 -9.12
CA LYS A 199 6.11 25.70 -8.77
C LYS A 199 6.13 25.97 -7.27
N LYS A 200 5.00 25.78 -6.58
CA LYS A 200 4.88 25.98 -5.13
C LYS A 200 5.83 25.07 -4.34
N MET A 201 5.87 23.78 -4.67
CA MET A 201 6.73 22.80 -3.97
C MET A 201 8.21 23.07 -4.26
N LYS A 202 8.57 23.30 -5.53
CA LYS A 202 9.95 23.61 -5.93
C LYS A 202 10.46 24.89 -5.30
N LEU A 203 9.61 25.93 -5.22
CA LEU A 203 9.97 27.18 -4.56
C LEU A 203 10.17 27.01 -3.05
N ASN A 204 9.36 26.16 -2.39
CA ASN A 204 9.57 25.82 -0.99
C ASN A 204 10.93 25.14 -0.77
N LEU A 205 11.24 24.11 -1.57
CA LEU A 205 12.52 23.40 -1.50
C LEU A 205 13.71 24.32 -1.77
N PHE A 206 13.62 25.20 -2.78
CA PHE A 206 14.64 26.22 -3.05
C PHE A 206 14.91 27.10 -1.83
N ARG A 207 13.86 27.65 -1.21
CA ARG A 207 13.99 28.51 -0.03
C ARG A 207 14.63 27.78 1.15
N LYS A 208 14.21 26.54 1.42
CA LYS A 208 14.78 25.70 2.49
C LYS A 208 16.25 25.38 2.24
N ALA A 209 16.61 25.07 1.00
CA ALA A 209 18.00 24.79 0.63
C ALA A 209 18.90 26.03 0.82
N GLN A 210 18.44 27.23 0.42
CA GLN A 210 19.21 28.47 0.61
C GLN A 210 19.46 28.77 2.10
N LEU A 211 18.44 28.60 2.95
CA LEU A 211 18.59 28.80 4.40
C LEU A 211 19.67 27.88 5.00
N ASN A 212 19.68 26.60 4.62
CA ASN A 212 20.69 25.66 5.12
C ASN A 212 22.11 26.01 4.68
N ARG A 213 22.31 26.56 3.47
CA ARG A 213 23.63 27.03 3.01
C ARG A 213 24.17 28.19 3.83
N THR A 214 23.30 29.05 4.34
CA THR A 214 23.71 30.21 5.15
C THR A 214 24.06 29.85 6.60
N LEU A 215 23.69 28.65 7.05
CA LEU A 215 23.88 28.16 8.42
C LEU A 215 25.00 27.11 8.55
N SER A 216 25.63 26.72 7.44
CA SER A 216 26.74 25.76 7.33
C SER A 216 28.06 26.49 7.11
#